data_AF-A0A6G3LQ06-F1
#
_entry.id   AF-A0A6G3LQ06-F1
#
_cell.length_a   1.000
_cell.length_b   1.000
_cell.length_c   1.000
_cell.angle_alpha   90.00
_cell.angle_beta   90.00
_cell.angle_gamma   90.00
#
_symmetry.space_group_name_H-M   'P 1'
#
loop_
_entity.id
_entity.type
_entity.pdbx_description
1 polymer ?
#
loop_
_entity_poly.entity_id
_entity_poly.type
_entity_poly.pdbx_seq_one_letter_code
_entity_poly.pdbx_strand_id
1 'polypeptide(L)' 'MNIWTLVGTLDNWKIGIERGVWGVKERARPLWGRVQPGDKVVFYAVRTGVIGYGTVEGKFESGELLW' A
#
# COMPACT_ATOMS: atom_id res chain seq x y z
N MET A 1 4.37 14.65 7.71
CA MET A 1 4.31 13.19 7.95
C MET A 1 2.85 12.80 8.03
N ASN A 2 2.34 12.14 6.99
CA ASN A 2 0.97 11.64 6.94
C ASN A 2 0.91 10.17 7.36
N ILE A 3 -0.28 9.73 7.76
CA ILE A 3 -0.56 8.32 8.06
C ILE A 3 -1.65 7.84 7.10
N TRP A 4 -1.39 6.77 6.38
CA TRP A 4 -2.28 6.21 5.37
C TRP A 4 -2.77 4.84 5.81
N THR A 5 -4.06 4.58 5.66
CA THR A 5 -4.61 3.23 5.75
C THR A 5 -4.65 2.63 4.36
N LEU A 6 -3.88 1.57 4.15
CA LEU A 6 -3.89 0.80 2.93
C LEU A 6 -4.89 -0.34 3.11
N VAL A 7 -5.84 -0.48 2.19
CA VAL A 7 -6.91 -1.47 2.28
C VAL A 7 -6.71 -2.53 1.21
N GLY A 8 -6.73 -3.81 1.62
CA GLY A 8 -6.53 -4.96 0.74
C GLY A 8 -7.15 -6.24 1.29
N THR A 9 -7.18 -7.30 0.48
CA THR A 9 -7.47 -8.66 0.96
C THR A 9 -6.24 -9.23 1.67
N LEU A 10 -6.42 -10.24 2.52
CA LEU A 10 -5.30 -10.90 3.19
C LEU A 10 -4.31 -11.51 2.18
N ASP A 11 -4.79 -12.08 1.07
CA ASP A 11 -3.92 -12.70 0.06
C ASP A 11 -3.09 -11.68 -0.71
N ASN A 12 -3.66 -10.53 -1.07
CA ASN A 12 -2.88 -9.44 -1.68
C ASN A 12 -1.84 -8.89 -0.71
N TRP A 13 -2.16 -8.85 0.59
CA TRP A 13 -1.20 -8.42 1.60
C TRP A 13 -0.02 -9.36 1.76
N LYS A 14 -0.21 -10.69 1.65
CA LYS A 14 0.91 -11.64 1.67
C LYS A 14 1.91 -11.32 0.57
N ILE A 15 1.44 -11.09 -0.65
CA ILE A 15 2.27 -10.74 -1.81
C ILE A 15 2.92 -9.36 -1.61
N GLY A 16 2.14 -8.37 -1.17
CA GLY A 16 2.63 -6.99 -1.04
C GLY A 16 3.68 -6.83 0.06
N ILE A 17 3.51 -7.53 1.19
CA ILE A 17 4.51 -7.56 2.27
C ILE A 17 5.72 -8.39 1.82
N GLU A 18 5.47 -9.55 1.19
CA GLU A 18 6.37 -10.32 0.29
C GLU A 18 7.43 -9.44 -0.39
N ARG A 19 6.91 -8.61 -1.30
CA ARG A 19 7.69 -7.85 -2.26
C ARG A 19 8.08 -6.45 -1.78
N GLY A 20 7.59 -6.01 -0.62
CA GLY A 20 7.73 -4.63 -0.16
C GLY A 20 7.01 -3.60 -1.04
N VAL A 21 5.96 -4.01 -1.77
CA VAL A 21 5.25 -3.15 -2.73
C VAL A 21 3.74 -3.24 -2.51
N TRP A 22 3.07 -2.10 -2.58
CA TRP A 22 1.62 -2.00 -2.62
C TRP A 22 1.18 -1.18 -3.84
N GLY A 23 0.13 -1.64 -4.51
CA GLY A 23 -0.41 -1.07 -5.74
C GLY A 23 -1.80 -0.49 -5.54
N VAL A 24 -2.10 0.55 -6.31
CA VAL A 24 -3.42 1.19 -6.36
C VAL A 24 -4.04 1.07 -7.73
N LYS A 25 -5.37 1.08 -7.76
CA LYS A 25 -6.11 1.32 -9.00
C LYS A 25 -6.00 2.78 -9.43
N GLU A 26 -6.08 3.05 -10.72
CA GLU A 26 -5.98 4.40 -11.31
C GLU A 26 -6.88 5.45 -10.63
N ARG A 27 -8.07 5.05 -10.18
CA ARG A 27 -8.99 5.93 -9.43
C ARG A 27 -8.39 6.56 -8.16
N ALA A 28 -7.35 5.96 -7.58
CA ALA A 28 -6.67 6.46 -6.38
C ALA A 28 -5.41 7.27 -6.70
N ARG A 29 -5.11 7.53 -7.98
CA ARG A 29 -3.96 8.33 -8.42
C ARG A 29 -3.87 9.71 -7.74
N PRO A 30 -4.98 10.45 -7.49
CA PRO A 30 -4.91 11.71 -6.75
C PRO A 30 -4.43 11.56 -5.30
N LEU A 31 -4.78 10.45 -4.63
CA LEU A 31 -4.33 10.16 -3.26
C LEU A 31 -2.89 9.66 -3.27
N TRP A 32 -2.54 8.76 -4.19
CA TRP A 32 -1.16 8.28 -4.38
C TRP A 32 -0.19 9.43 -4.70
N GLY A 33 -0.64 10.45 -5.44
CA GLY A 33 0.13 11.67 -5.71
C GLY A 33 0.56 12.41 -4.44
N ARG A 34 -0.22 12.31 -3.36
CA ARG A 34 0.06 12.96 -2.05
C ARG A 34 0.96 12.13 -1.15
N VAL A 35 1.15 10.84 -1.43
CA VAL A 35 2.05 9.97 -0.67
C VAL A 35 3.50 10.40 -0.92
N GLN A 36 4.27 10.52 0.15
CA GLN A 36 5.68 10.93 0.12
C GLN A 36 6.56 9.91 0.88
N PRO A 37 7.84 9.77 0.51
CA PRO A 37 8.81 9.07 1.34
C PRO A 37 8.79 9.57 2.79
N GLY A 38 8.87 8.65 3.75
CA GLY A 38 8.79 8.93 5.19
C GLY A 38 7.36 8.94 5.77
N ASP A 39 6.31 8.93 4.94
CA ASP A 39 4.94 8.72 5.42
C ASP A 39 4.79 7.34 6.06
N LYS A 40 3.85 7.22 7.00
CA LYS A 40 3.53 5.94 7.65
C LYS A 40 2.33 5.30 6.96
N VAL A 41 2.38 3.98 6.84
CA VAL A 41 1.30 3.18 6.28
C VAL A 41 0.85 2.14 7.27
N VAL A 42 -0.45 1.89 7.33
CA VAL A 42 -1.07 0.83 8.13
C VAL A 42 -1.74 -0.15 7.17
N PHE A 43 -1.42 -1.43 7.28
CA PHE A 43 -1.95 -2.48 6.42
C PHE A 43 -3.26 -3.01 7.02
N TYR A 44 -4.38 -2.73 6.36
CA TYR A 44 -5.70 -3.20 6.77
C TYR A 44 -6.19 -4.29 5.81
N ALA A 45 -6.35 -5.50 6.34
CA ALA A 45 -6.93 -6.64 5.64
C ALA A 45 -8.44 -6.71 5.91
N VAL A 46 -9.24 -6.65 4.85
CA VAL A 46 -10.71 -6.74 4.98
C VAL A 46 -11.08 -8.06 5.65
N ARG A 47 -11.96 -8.00 6.66
CA ARG A 47 -12.39 -9.13 7.54
C ARG A 47 -11.35 -9.64 8.54
N THR A 48 -10.12 -9.12 8.54
CA THR A 48 -9.08 -9.49 9.52
C THR A 48 -8.74 -8.34 10.44
N GLY A 49 -8.66 -7.11 9.93
CA GLY A 49 -8.24 -5.93 10.68
C GLY A 49 -6.85 -5.44 10.30
N VAL A 50 -6.21 -4.70 11.20
CA VAL A 50 -4.84 -4.21 11.01
C VAL A 50 -3.86 -5.38 11.20
N ILE A 51 -3.01 -5.61 10.21
CA ILE A 51 -2.05 -6.73 10.20
C ILE A 51 -0.58 -6.27 10.24
N GLY A 52 -0.34 -4.96 10.22
CA GLY A 52 1.00 -4.41 10.28
C GLY A 52 1.06 -2.93 9.91
N TYR A 53 2.27 -2.39 9.90
CA TYR A 53 2.56 -1.02 9.49
C TYR A 53 3.94 -0.93 8.84
N GLY A 54 4.19 0.17 8.14
CA GLY A 54 5.45 0.41 7.44
C GLY A 54 5.75 1.90 7.27
N THR A 55 6.90 2.16 6.65
CA THR A 55 7.30 3.50 6.21
C THR A 55 7.42 3.49 4.70
N VAL A 56 6.87 4.50 4.05
CA VAL A 56 7.02 4.66 2.60
C VAL A 56 8.47 5.01 2.29
N GLU A 57 9.13 4.21 1.46
CA GLU A 57 10.48 4.51 0.97
C GLU A 57 10.46 5.31 -0.35
N GLY A 58 9.46 5.06 -1.20
CA GLY A 58 9.36 5.68 -2.50
C GLY A 58 8.07 5.30 -3.22
N LYS A 59 7.93 5.78 -4.46
CA LYS A 59 6.82 5.44 -5.35
C LYS A 59 7.30 5.38 -6.80
N PHE A 60 6.72 4.48 -7.57
CA PHE A 60 7.03 4.27 -8.98
C PHE A 60 5.78 3.83 -9.73
N GLU A 61 5.81 3.96 -11.05
CA GLU A 61 4.81 3.39 -11.96
C GLU A 61 5.42 2.17 -12.64
N SER A 62 4.67 1.06 -12.69
CA SER A 62 5.08 -0.17 -13.35
C SER A 62 3.87 -0.82 -14.04
N GLY A 63 4.13 -1.45 -15.18
CA GLY A 63 3.15 -2.28 -15.88
C GLY A 63 3.17 -3.76 -15.45
N GLU A 64 4.04 -4.13 -14.50
CA GLU A 64 4.10 -5.50 -13.97
C GLU A 64 2.82 -5.84 -13.18
N LEU A 65 2.20 -6.97 -13.51
CA LEU A 65 1.04 -7.47 -12.79
C LEU A 65 1.48 -8.12 -11.47
N LEU A 66 1.25 -7.43 -10.35
CA LEU A 66 1.62 -7.93 -9.02
C LEU A 66 0.55 -8.86 -8.43
N TRP A 67 -0.73 -8.59 -8.71
CA TRP A 67 -1.92 -9.38 -8.37
C TRP A 67 -3.12 -8.94 -9.22
#